data_AF-A0A4Y7UDP0-F1
#
_entry.id   AF-A0A4Y7UDP0-F1
#
_cell.length_a   1.000
_cell.length_b   1.000
_cell.length_c   1.000
_cell.angle_alpha   90.00
_cell.angle_beta   90.00
_cell.angle_gamma   90.00
#
_symmetry.space_group_name_H-M   'P 1'
#
loop_
_entity.id
_entity.type
_entity.pdbx_description
1 polymer ?
#
loop_
_entity_poly.entity_id
_entity_poly.type
_entity_poly.pdbx_seq_one_letter_code
_entity_poly.pdbx_strand_id
1 'polypeptide(L)'
;MKALIGNGYTEATLERFNITKNHVTAFIKFKYNAGDFEFADLNFEFIKDFEFYLRSVMKFANNTKLKYISNFKKIVIRAIDREIIIKDPFRSFKGKKTKIAKNLYLQKN
;
A
#
# COMPACT_ATOMS: atom_id res chain seq x y z
N MET A 1 -15.66 -5.77 -0.73
CA MET A 1 -15.06 -5.55 0.61
C MET A 1 -16.08 -5.08 1.65
N LYS A 2 -17.02 -4.18 1.33
CA LYS A 2 -18.07 -3.73 2.27
C LYS A 2 -18.87 -4.88 2.91
N ALA A 3 -19.16 -5.94 2.15
CA ALA A 3 -19.86 -7.13 2.67
C ALA A 3 -19.10 -7.92 3.76
N LEU A 4 -17.82 -7.62 4.01
CA LEU A 4 -17.03 -8.30 5.04
C LEU A 4 -17.08 -7.58 6.40
N ILE A 5 -17.74 -6.42 6.47
CA ILE A 5 -17.90 -5.66 7.71
C ILE A 5 -18.69 -6.49 8.71
N GLY A 6 -18.17 -6.65 9.93
CA GLY A 6 -18.73 -7.55 10.94
C GLY A 6 -18.37 -9.02 10.76
N ASN A 7 -17.75 -9.39 9.62
CA ASN A 7 -17.22 -10.73 9.35
C ASN A 7 -15.70 -10.67 9.12
N GLY A 8 -14.99 -10.27 10.18
CA GLY A 8 -13.53 -10.13 10.19
C GLY A 8 -13.00 -8.79 9.65
N TYR A 9 -13.85 -7.93 9.04
CA TYR A 9 -13.49 -6.55 8.72
C TYR A 9 -14.18 -5.58 9.67
N THR A 10 -13.42 -4.56 10.06
CA THR A 10 -13.94 -3.35 10.71
C THR A 10 -14.01 -2.21 9.70
N GLU A 11 -14.74 -1.14 10.02
CA GLU A 11 -14.84 0.04 9.14
C GLU A 11 -13.48 0.67 8.90
N ALA A 12 -12.66 0.74 9.95
CA ALA A 12 -11.29 1.18 9.84
C ALA A 12 -10.46 0.29 8.89
N THR A 13 -10.79 -0.99 8.76
CA THR A 13 -10.12 -1.90 7.81
C THR A 13 -10.54 -1.62 6.38
N LEU A 14 -11.85 -1.50 6.12
CA LEU A 14 -12.36 -1.12 4.80
C LEU A 14 -11.78 0.24 4.37
N GLU A 15 -11.81 1.21 5.26
CA GLU A 15 -11.33 2.57 4.98
C GLU A 15 -9.84 2.60 4.64
N ARG A 16 -9.01 1.81 5.34
CA ARG A 16 -7.60 1.65 4.98
C ARG A 16 -7.40 1.12 3.56
N PHE A 17 -8.24 0.19 3.10
CA PHE A 17 -8.16 -0.30 1.73
C PHE A 17 -8.59 0.77 0.72
N ASN A 18 -9.65 1.52 1.01
CA ASN A 18 -10.09 2.63 0.16
C ASN A 18 -9.01 3.72 0.03
N ILE A 19 -8.42 4.16 1.14
CA ILE A 19 -7.32 5.13 1.14
C ILE A 19 -6.12 4.61 0.34
N THR A 20 -5.77 3.33 0.52
CA THR A 20 -4.66 2.72 -0.24
C THR A 20 -4.96 2.71 -1.73
N LYS A 21 -6.19 2.34 -2.14
CA LYS A 21 -6.63 2.40 -3.54
C LYS A 21 -6.48 3.81 -4.10
N ASN A 22 -6.94 4.83 -3.38
CA ASN A 22 -6.84 6.22 -3.81
C ASN A 22 -5.38 6.66 -4.03
N HIS A 23 -4.46 6.26 -3.15
CA HIS A 23 -3.04 6.54 -3.34
C HIS A 23 -2.45 5.83 -4.56
N VAL A 24 -2.83 4.59 -4.83
CA VAL A 24 -2.36 3.85 -6.02
C VAL A 24 -2.92 4.49 -7.28
N THR A 25 -4.20 4.83 -7.34
CA THR A 25 -4.82 5.53 -8.48
C THR A 25 -4.17 6.90 -8.72
N ALA A 26 -3.90 7.67 -7.66
CA ALA A 26 -3.20 8.95 -7.79
C ALA A 26 -1.77 8.77 -8.32
N PHE A 27 -1.06 7.74 -7.87
CA PHE A 27 0.26 7.40 -8.39
C PHE A 27 0.22 7.00 -9.87
N ILE A 28 -0.75 6.16 -10.28
CA ILE A 28 -0.91 5.73 -11.67
C ILE A 28 -1.13 6.95 -12.56
N LYS A 29 -2.03 7.85 -12.15
CA LYS A 29 -2.26 9.11 -12.85
C LYS A 29 -1.00 9.98 -12.90
N PHE A 30 -0.24 10.07 -11.81
CA PHE A 30 0.98 10.86 -11.75
C PHE A 30 2.09 10.34 -12.67
N LYS A 31 2.35 9.02 -12.66
CA LYS A 31 3.48 8.42 -13.39
C LYS A 31 3.14 8.10 -14.84
N TYR A 32 1.94 7.59 -15.11
CA TYR A 32 1.55 7.07 -16.42
C TYR A 32 0.52 7.94 -17.14
N ASN A 33 0.03 9.02 -16.51
CA ASN A 33 -1.07 9.84 -17.02
C ASN A 33 -2.31 9.01 -17.41
N ALA A 34 -2.55 7.91 -16.68
CA ALA A 34 -3.63 6.98 -16.93
C ALA A 34 -4.65 6.97 -15.79
N GLY A 35 -5.89 6.59 -16.11
CA GLY A 35 -6.95 6.40 -15.10
C GLY A 35 -6.88 5.04 -14.40
N ASP A 36 -6.25 4.05 -15.03
CA ASP A 36 -6.13 2.69 -14.53
C ASP A 36 -4.80 2.05 -14.96
N PHE A 37 -4.48 0.90 -14.37
CA PHE A 37 -3.28 0.12 -14.67
C PHE A 37 -3.60 -1.37 -14.55
N GLU A 38 -3.30 -2.13 -15.60
CA GLU A 38 -3.63 -3.55 -15.64
C GLU A 38 -2.83 -4.33 -14.58
N PHE A 39 -3.52 -5.24 -13.88
CA PHE A 39 -2.87 -6.08 -12.87
C PHE A 39 -1.76 -6.96 -13.47
N ALA A 40 -1.93 -7.40 -14.72
CA ALA A 40 -0.96 -8.22 -15.44
C ALA A 40 0.39 -7.50 -15.67
N ASP A 41 0.37 -6.16 -15.73
CA ASP A 41 1.55 -5.33 -15.96
C ASP A 41 2.30 -4.99 -14.66
N LEU A 42 1.76 -5.39 -13.50
CA LEU A 42 2.43 -5.15 -12.22
C LEU A 42 3.72 -5.94 -12.13
N ASN A 43 4.82 -5.20 -11.95
CA ASN A 43 6.15 -5.75 -11.78
C ASN A 43 6.84 -5.14 -10.55
N PHE A 44 8.06 -5.59 -10.27
CA PHE A 44 8.83 -5.09 -9.13
C PHE A 44 9.12 -3.58 -9.21
N GLU A 45 9.35 -3.06 -10.42
CA GLU A 45 9.63 -1.64 -10.65
C GLU A 45 8.42 -0.77 -10.26
N PHE A 46 7.20 -1.16 -10.64
CA PHE A 46 5.98 -0.49 -10.19
C PHE A 46 5.93 -0.35 -8.66
N ILE A 47 6.24 -1.43 -7.93
CA ILE A 47 6.23 -1.41 -6.46
C ILE A 47 7.28 -0.41 -5.92
N LYS A 48 8.47 -0.39 -6.52
CA LYS A 48 9.56 0.52 -6.14
C LYS A 48 9.23 1.97 -6.42
N ASP A 49 8.60 2.27 -7.55
CA ASP A 49 8.19 3.62 -7.91
C ASP A 49 7.02 4.11 -7.08
N PHE A 50 6.06 3.23 -6.77
CA PHE A 50 5.00 3.58 -5.86
C PHE A 50 5.55 3.88 -4.46
N GLU A 51 6.49 3.07 -3.96
CA GLU A 51 7.21 3.36 -2.72
C GLU A 51 7.93 4.72 -2.78
N PHE A 52 8.60 5.01 -3.90
CA PHE A 52 9.29 6.27 -4.11
C PHE A 52 8.34 7.46 -4.10
N TYR A 53 7.24 7.39 -4.86
CA TYR A 53 6.18 8.41 -4.93
C TYR A 53 5.61 8.76 -3.55
N LEU A 54 5.29 7.73 -2.75
CA LEU A 54 4.79 7.95 -1.39
C LEU A 54 5.78 8.71 -0.50
N ARG A 55 7.08 8.58 -0.76
CA ARG A 55 8.14 9.26 -0.02
C ARG A 55 8.45 10.65 -0.58
N SER A 56 8.60 10.79 -1.90
CA SER A 56 9.08 12.02 -2.53
C SER A 56 7.97 13.03 -2.78
N VAL A 57 6.80 12.57 -3.25
CA VAL A 57 5.67 13.43 -3.62
C VAL A 57 4.71 13.60 -2.44
N MET A 58 4.27 12.48 -1.84
CA MET A 58 3.33 12.52 -0.72
C MET A 58 4.00 12.85 0.62
N LYS A 59 5.34 12.84 0.67
CA LYS A 59 6.15 13.15 1.86
C LYS A 59 5.78 12.32 3.10
N PHE A 60 5.33 11.07 2.91
CA PHE A 60 4.97 10.21 4.03
C PHE A 60 6.19 9.67 4.77
N ALA A 61 6.08 9.64 6.10
CA ALA A 61 7.03 8.96 6.97
C ALA A 61 7.13 7.45 6.62
N ASN A 62 8.28 6.85 6.91
CA ASN A 62 8.60 5.47 6.50
C ASN A 62 7.54 4.45 6.95
N ASN A 63 7.07 4.52 8.19
CA ASN A 63 6.09 3.57 8.72
C ASN A 63 4.71 3.73 8.05
N THR A 64 4.29 4.97 7.76
CA THR A 64 3.04 5.28 7.05
C THR A 64 3.09 4.78 5.61
N LYS A 65 4.20 5.05 4.90
CA LYS A 65 4.46 4.50 3.57
C LYS A 65 4.38 2.97 3.57
N LEU A 66 5.10 2.31 4.49
CA LEU A 66 5.11 0.85 4.57
C LEU A 66 3.73 0.25 4.90
N LYS A 67 2.86 0.99 5.62
CA LYS A 67 1.47 0.60 5.84
C LYS A 67 0.70 0.54 4.51
N TYR A 68 0.80 1.57 3.66
CA TYR A 68 0.13 1.57 2.35
C TYR A 68 0.69 0.50 1.42
N ILE A 69 2.01 0.32 1.38
CA ILE A 69 2.65 -0.76 0.63
C ILE A 69 2.14 -2.14 1.08
N SER A 70 2.03 -2.36 2.39
CA SER A 70 1.53 -3.64 2.94
C SER A 70 0.05 -3.88 2.60
N ASN A 71 -0.77 -2.83 2.62
CA ASN A 71 -2.17 -2.92 2.21
C ASN A 71 -2.30 -3.22 0.71
N PHE A 72 -1.48 -2.59 -0.13
CA PHE A 72 -1.46 -2.85 -1.56
C PHE A 72 -1.01 -4.28 -1.86
N LYS A 73 0.01 -4.79 -1.17
CA LYS A 73 0.43 -6.19 -1.26
C LYS A 73 -0.72 -7.17 -1.01
N LYS A 74 -1.61 -6.90 -0.05
CA LYS A 74 -2.80 -7.74 0.19
C LYS A 74 -3.80 -7.74 -0.97
N ILE A 75 -3.86 -6.67 -1.76
CA ILE A 75 -4.71 -6.62 -2.96
C ILE A 75 -4.06 -7.46 -4.06
N VAL A 76 -2.76 -7.29 -4.27
CA VAL A 76 -1.98 -8.04 -5.27
C VAL A 76 -1.97 -9.54 -4.99
N ILE A 77 -1.80 -9.97 -3.73
CA ILE A 77 -1.88 -11.40 -3.36
C ILE A 77 -3.23 -12.00 -3.79
N ARG A 78 -4.35 -11.29 -3.60
CA ARG A 78 -5.66 -11.80 -4.05
C ARG A 78 -5.78 -11.91 -5.57
N ALA A 79 -5.06 -11.08 -6.32
CA ALA A 79 -5.02 -11.18 -7.77
C ALA A 79 -4.14 -12.37 -8.21
N ILE A 80 -3.07 -12.66 -7.48
CA ILE A 80 -2.26 -13.87 -7.67
C ILE A 80 -3.09 -15.13 -7.34
N ASP A 81 -3.82 -15.16 -6.22
CA ASP A 81 -4.69 -16.29 -5.84
C ASP A 81 -5.81 -16.56 -6.86
N ARG A 82 -6.13 -15.56 -7.69
CA ARG A 82 -7.10 -15.64 -8.80
C ARG A 82 -6.44 -15.87 -10.15
N GLU A 83 -5.14 -16.11 -10.18
CA GLU A 83 -4.35 -16.33 -11.39
C GLU A 83 -4.35 -15.16 -12.39
N ILE A 84 -4.76 -13.96 -11.95
CA ILE A 84 -4.71 -12.72 -12.75
C ILE A 84 -3.26 -12.26 -12.90
N ILE A 85 -2.45 -12.47 -11.85
CA ILE A 85 -1.02 -12.15 -11.83
C ILE A 85 -0.25 -13.45 -11.71
N ILE A 86 0.59 -13.74 -12.70
CA ILE A 86 1.38 -14.98 -12.76
C ILE A 86 2.64 -14.87 -11.89
N LYS A 87 3.27 -13.69 -11.82
CA LYS A 87 4.53 -13.46 -11.11
C LYS A 87 4.34 -12.45 -9.98
N ASP A 88 4.69 -12.82 -8.76
CA ASP A 88 4.57 -11.92 -7.60
C ASP A 88 5.49 -10.68 -7.73
N PRO A 89 4.94 -9.47 -7.93
CA PRO A 89 5.74 -8.25 -8.06
C PRO A 89 6.38 -7.82 -6.73
N PHE A 90 5.91 -8.36 -5.59
CA PHE A 90 6.47 -8.11 -4.26
C PHE A 90 7.54 -9.11 -3.84
N ARG A 91 7.88 -10.11 -4.66
CA ARG A 91 8.78 -11.22 -4.27
C ARG A 91 10.10 -10.74 -3.66
N SER A 92 10.68 -9.69 -4.24
CA SER A 92 11.96 -9.12 -3.82
C SER A 92 11.82 -7.87 -2.94
N PHE A 93 10.59 -7.44 -2.62
CA PHE A 93 10.36 -6.24 -1.84
C PHE A 93 10.67 -6.44 -0.35
N LYS A 94 11.53 -5.58 0.21
CA LYS A 94 11.91 -5.58 1.64
C LYS A 94 11.61 -4.24 2.28
N GLY A 95 10.65 -4.22 3.20
CA GLY A 95 10.30 -3.04 3.99
C GLY A 95 10.76 -3.17 5.44
N LYS A 96 11.58 -2.22 5.92
CA LYS A 96 11.99 -2.15 7.34
C LYS A 96 11.36 -0.96 8.01
N LYS A 97 10.51 -1.20 9.02
CA LYS A 97 9.92 -0.14 9.84
C LYS A 97 11.01 0.57 10.64
N THR A 98 10.88 1.88 10.76
CA THR A 98 11.69 2.66 11.70
C THR A 98 11.21 2.36 13.11
N LYS A 99 12.13 1.95 13.99
CA LYS A 99 11.82 1.81 15.42
C LYS A 99 11.52 3.20 15.97
N ILE A 100 10.34 3.38 16.54
CA ILE A 100 10.00 4.59 17.28
C ILE A 100 10.45 4.31 18.72
N ALA A 101 11.40 5.08 19.23
CA ALA A 101 11.75 5.02 20.65
C ALA A 101 10.52 5.47 21.45
N LYS A 102 10.01 4.61 22.34
CA LYS A 102 8.79 4.87 23.13
C LYS A 102 8.98 5.92 24.24
N ASN A 103 10.15 6.51 24.37
CA ASN A 103 10.45 7.46 25.45
C ASN A 103 10.44 8.88 24.88
N LEU A 104 9.44 9.69 25.27
CA LEU A 104 9.52 11.15 25.52
C LEU A 104 8.14 11.87 25.62
N TYR A 105 7.00 11.19 25.72
CA TYR A 105 5.69 11.85 25.96
C TYR A 105 4.96 11.42 27.24
N LEU A 106 5.71 11.12 28.30
CA LEU A 106 5.15 10.99 29.65
C LEU A 106 6.02 11.76 30.66
N GLN A 107 6.24 13.06 30.42
CA GLN A 107 6.56 14.03 31.47
C GLN A 107 6.01 15.40 31.04
N LYS A 108 5.31 16.09 31.96
CA LYS A 108 4.59 17.39 31.86
C LYS A 108 3.18 17.27 31.28
N ASN A 109 2.09 17.50 32.02
CA ASN A 109 1.84 18.14 33.32
C ASN A 109 0.75 17.36 34.07
#